data_AF-A0A6G4WWB4-F1
#
_entry.id   AF-A0A6G4WWB4-F1
#
_cell.length_a   1.000
_cell.length_b   1.000
_cell.length_c   1.000
_cell.angle_alpha   90.00
_cell.angle_beta   90.00
_cell.angle_gamma   90.00
#
_symmetry.space_group_name_H-M   'P 1'
#
loop_
_entity.id
_entity.type
_entity.pdbx_description
1 polymer ?
#
loop_
_entity_poly.entity_id
_entity_poly.type
_entity_poly.pdbx_seq_one_letter_code
_entity_poly.pdbx_strand_id
1 'polypeptide(L)'
;MPLQPLTDALAEVEQLRARLGPRESFRDPAFLRELADSVAGTTHLRRLPIAEAFIEDLRNFPEQPQLTRTKRHINTARDAQIFSLFNASYFPKLSLDLLSYRALPTDETLADRYPSNTMPVNIVERSSGFGSRVVVALFPENHIDGSQMSDDLIFYFINKFVRRHNKLTRRLIEAAMAEGSFPLLRGTTDVDVERASSWWVRLHEYHHRQGDMPIPEFLPAKRYKPLAGLEELRVDISGMLACLNDTELPQADARLAYEYILSERLLRYAVEGIPRPNYDAVASQLLFNYLVEQGGIELRADRIHLLPGLDAALAAFLGEVQDIERHIHTEPVERVRKMLIAFTNRYTDYDESAKDYQHIPFFAELKRRLEV
;
A
#
# COMPACT_ATOMS: atom_id res chain seq x y z
N MET A 1 -11.58 27.00 -5.83
CA MET A 1 -11.80 27.72 -4.55
C MET A 1 -10.75 27.25 -3.57
N PRO A 2 -10.13 28.14 -2.77
CA PRO A 2 -9.29 27.68 -1.66
C PRO A 2 -10.17 26.85 -0.70
N LEU A 3 -9.68 25.67 -0.31
CA LEU A 3 -10.32 24.85 0.71
C LEU A 3 -10.48 25.70 1.98
N GLN A 4 -11.69 25.79 2.53
CA GLN A 4 -11.88 26.38 3.85
C GLN A 4 -11.05 25.58 4.86
N PRO A 5 -10.33 26.24 5.80
CA PRO A 5 -9.57 25.54 6.82
C PRO A 5 -10.47 24.58 7.61
N LEU A 6 -10.09 23.31 7.72
CA LEU A 6 -10.84 22.30 8.47
C LEU A 6 -10.53 22.31 9.97
N THR A 7 -9.73 23.25 10.45
CA THR A 7 -9.17 23.26 11.81
C THR A 7 -10.23 23.04 12.91
N ASP A 8 -11.34 23.77 12.87
CA ASP A 8 -12.41 23.64 13.88
C ASP A 8 -13.16 22.31 13.77
N ALA A 9 -13.48 21.88 12.55
CA ALA A 9 -14.13 20.59 12.31
C ALA A 9 -13.23 19.41 12.75
N LEU A 10 -11.93 19.51 12.53
CA LEU A 10 -10.96 18.52 13.00
C LEU A 10 -10.90 18.46 14.53
N ALA A 11 -10.94 19.60 15.21
CA ALA A 11 -11.00 19.65 16.67
C ALA A 11 -12.28 18.97 17.20
N GLU A 12 -13.42 19.19 16.56
CA GLU A 12 -14.68 18.51 16.89
C GLU A 12 -14.58 17.00 16.63
N VAL A 13 -13.97 16.57 15.52
CA VAL A 13 -13.71 15.15 15.25
C VAL A 13 -12.84 14.53 16.35
N GLU A 14 -11.76 15.17 16.81
CA GLU A 14 -10.95 14.65 17.92
C GLU A 14 -11.74 14.53 19.23
N GLN A 15 -12.63 15.48 19.53
CA GLN A 15 -13.49 15.39 20.71
C GLN A 15 -14.47 14.21 20.63
N LEU A 16 -15.06 13.97 19.46
CA LEU A 16 -15.94 12.82 19.24
C LEU A 16 -15.15 11.51 19.32
N ARG A 17 -13.97 11.45 18.69
CA ARG A 17 -13.06 10.29 18.73
C ARG A 17 -12.72 9.86 20.14
N ALA A 18 -12.42 10.81 21.02
CA ALA A 18 -12.04 10.55 22.41
C ALA A 18 -13.17 9.91 23.24
N ARG A 19 -14.43 9.98 22.77
CA ARG A 19 -15.61 9.43 23.46
C ARG A 19 -16.14 8.15 22.80
N LEU A 20 -15.52 7.68 21.71
CA LEU A 20 -15.97 6.46 21.06
C LEU A 20 -15.81 5.26 21.99
N GLY A 21 -16.84 4.41 21.99
CA GLY A 21 -16.81 3.13 22.66
C GLY A 21 -15.85 2.12 22.00
N PRO A 22 -15.86 0.87 22.51
CA PRO A 22 -15.09 -0.22 21.92
C PRO A 22 -15.51 -0.46 20.46
N ARG A 23 -14.59 -0.86 19.59
CA ARG A 23 -14.86 -1.06 18.15
C ARG A 23 -15.99 -2.05 17.86
N GLU A 24 -16.16 -3.02 18.76
CA GLU A 24 -17.21 -4.02 18.72
C GLU A 24 -18.61 -3.38 18.72
N SER A 25 -18.75 -2.16 19.28
CA SER A 25 -20.00 -1.41 19.28
C SER A 25 -20.25 -0.63 17.99
N PHE A 26 -19.29 -0.54 17.05
CA PHE A 26 -19.42 0.32 15.86
C PHE A 26 -20.54 -0.11 14.90
N ARG A 27 -21.12 -1.29 15.10
CA ARG A 27 -22.27 -1.79 14.33
C ARG A 27 -23.55 -1.89 15.15
N ASP A 28 -23.52 -1.47 16.42
CA ASP A 28 -24.72 -1.41 17.25
C ASP A 28 -25.63 -0.26 16.79
N PRO A 29 -26.90 -0.52 16.42
CA PRO A 29 -27.86 0.51 16.04
C PRO A 29 -28.01 1.65 17.05
N ALA A 30 -27.90 1.37 18.37
CA ALA A 30 -27.99 2.41 19.38
C ALA A 30 -26.79 3.36 19.33
N PHE A 31 -25.58 2.79 19.28
CA PHE A 31 -24.34 3.55 19.12
C PHE A 31 -24.33 4.39 17.85
N LEU A 32 -24.76 3.83 16.72
CA LEU A 32 -24.76 4.54 15.44
C LEU A 32 -25.73 5.73 15.43
N ARG A 33 -26.90 5.60 16.07
CA ARG A 33 -27.84 6.72 16.26
C ARG A 33 -27.24 7.82 17.14
N GLU A 34 -26.65 7.45 18.27
CA GLU A 34 -25.99 8.40 19.17
C GLU A 34 -24.83 9.13 18.48
N LEU A 35 -24.04 8.40 17.69
CA LEU A 35 -22.96 8.98 16.89
C LEU A 35 -23.50 9.97 15.84
N ALA A 36 -24.56 9.62 15.12
CA ALA A 36 -25.20 10.50 14.15
C ALA A 36 -25.69 11.79 14.80
N ASP A 37 -26.34 11.71 15.96
CA ASP A 37 -26.82 12.85 16.72
C ASP A 37 -25.66 13.70 17.28
N SER A 38 -24.59 13.05 17.73
CA SER A 38 -23.38 13.73 18.19
C SER A 38 -22.70 14.52 17.07
N VAL A 39 -22.59 13.95 15.87
CA VAL A 39 -22.05 14.65 14.69
C VAL A 39 -23.00 15.79 14.28
N ALA A 40 -24.31 15.57 14.26
CA ALA A 40 -25.30 16.60 13.91
C ALA A 40 -25.35 17.76 14.93
N GLY A 41 -24.95 17.52 16.18
CA GLY A 41 -24.86 18.50 17.26
C GLY A 41 -23.59 19.37 17.23
N THR A 42 -22.61 19.04 16.38
CA THR A 42 -21.38 19.84 16.22
C THR A 42 -21.66 21.20 15.58
N THR A 43 -20.73 22.16 15.68
CA THR A 43 -20.90 23.49 15.09
C THR A 43 -20.36 23.55 13.66
N HIS A 44 -19.17 22.99 13.44
CA HIS A 44 -18.41 23.12 12.19
C HIS A 44 -18.50 21.86 11.33
N LEU A 45 -18.28 20.69 11.93
CA LEU A 45 -18.29 19.40 11.24
C LEU A 45 -19.63 19.13 10.55
N ARG A 46 -20.77 19.38 11.21
CA ARG A 46 -22.11 19.19 10.61
C ARG A 46 -22.37 19.99 9.33
N ARG A 47 -21.59 21.05 9.08
CA ARG A 47 -21.74 21.91 7.90
C ARG A 47 -20.97 21.37 6.69
N LEU A 48 -20.12 20.36 6.89
CA LEU A 48 -19.43 19.69 5.79
C LEU A 48 -20.41 18.78 5.04
N PRO A 49 -20.50 18.87 3.70
CA PRO A 49 -21.41 18.01 2.94
C PRO A 49 -21.13 16.51 3.12
N ILE A 50 -19.87 16.12 3.35
CA ILE A 50 -19.53 14.72 3.68
C ILE A 50 -20.08 14.28 5.03
N ALA A 51 -20.16 15.18 6.02
CA ALA A 51 -20.73 14.88 7.33
C ALA A 51 -22.25 14.73 7.26
N GLU A 52 -22.92 15.55 6.43
CA GLU A 52 -24.36 15.40 6.15
C GLU A 52 -24.66 14.02 5.52
N ALA A 53 -23.90 13.64 4.48
CA ALA A 53 -24.02 12.32 3.86
C ALA A 53 -23.81 11.17 4.87
N PHE A 54 -22.81 11.32 5.76
CA PHE A 54 -22.52 10.35 6.80
C PHE A 54 -23.62 10.24 7.85
N ILE A 55 -24.17 11.37 8.33
CA ILE A 55 -25.30 11.38 9.29
C ILE A 55 -26.51 10.67 8.68
N GLU A 56 -26.84 10.95 7.42
CA GLU A 56 -27.97 10.32 6.73
C GLU A 56 -27.79 8.80 6.58
N ASP A 57 -26.59 8.33 6.25
CA ASP A 57 -26.31 6.91 6.19
C ASP A 57 -26.37 6.26 7.59
N LEU A 58 -25.81 6.88 8.63
CA LEU A 58 -25.84 6.32 9.99
C LEU A 58 -27.26 6.18 10.54
N ARG A 59 -28.15 7.14 10.25
CA ARG A 59 -29.56 7.09 10.67
C ARG A 59 -30.31 5.93 10.00
N ASN A 60 -29.95 5.60 8.77
CA ASN A 60 -30.57 4.54 7.98
C ASN A 60 -29.84 3.19 8.10
N PHE A 61 -28.66 3.17 8.72
CA PHE A 61 -27.79 1.99 8.81
C PHE A 61 -28.47 0.73 9.35
N PRO A 62 -29.36 0.80 10.37
CA PRO A 62 -30.05 -0.40 10.88
C PRO A 62 -30.95 -1.08 9.83
N GLU A 63 -31.50 -0.32 8.89
CA GLU A 63 -32.36 -0.82 7.81
C GLU A 63 -31.55 -1.16 6.55
N GLN A 64 -30.52 -0.36 6.27
CA GLN A 64 -29.64 -0.48 5.12
C GLN A 64 -28.19 -0.29 5.59
N PRO A 65 -27.47 -1.38 5.96
CA PRO A 65 -26.14 -1.30 6.57
C PRO A 65 -25.04 -1.00 5.54
N GLN A 66 -25.19 0.12 4.83
CA GLN A 66 -24.31 0.58 3.77
C GLN A 66 -24.11 2.10 3.90
N LEU A 67 -22.89 2.56 3.64
CA LEU A 67 -22.55 3.98 3.62
C LEU A 67 -22.66 4.55 2.20
N THR A 68 -23.81 4.33 1.55
CA THR A 68 -24.02 4.63 0.14
C THR A 68 -23.81 6.11 -0.20
N ARG A 69 -24.34 7.02 0.62
CA ARG A 69 -24.21 8.47 0.37
C ARG A 69 -22.79 8.95 0.65
N THR A 70 -22.21 8.47 1.74
CA THR A 70 -20.84 8.78 2.17
C THR A 70 -19.85 8.35 1.10
N LYS A 71 -19.93 7.10 0.63
CA LYS A 71 -19.04 6.58 -0.43
C LYS A 71 -19.26 7.29 -1.75
N ARG A 72 -20.50 7.55 -2.15
CA ARG A 72 -20.78 8.37 -3.35
C ARG A 72 -20.13 9.75 -3.25
N HIS A 73 -20.21 10.40 -2.09
CA HIS A 73 -19.56 11.70 -1.89
C HIS A 73 -18.04 11.59 -2.05
N ILE A 74 -17.41 10.58 -1.45
CA ILE A 74 -15.96 10.34 -1.55
C ILE A 74 -15.54 10.04 -3.00
N ASN A 75 -16.23 9.14 -3.69
CA ASN A 75 -15.88 8.69 -5.04
C ASN A 75 -16.08 9.75 -6.12
N THR A 76 -17.00 10.70 -5.90
CA THR A 76 -17.17 11.86 -6.79
C THR A 76 -16.14 12.97 -6.55
N ALA A 77 -15.26 12.79 -5.55
CA ALA A 77 -14.20 13.72 -5.17
C ALA A 77 -14.66 15.18 -5.01
N ARG A 78 -15.93 15.38 -4.62
CA ARG A 78 -16.62 16.68 -4.69
C ARG A 78 -15.89 17.79 -3.94
N ASP A 79 -15.47 17.50 -2.71
CA ASP A 79 -14.88 18.48 -1.79
C ASP A 79 -13.43 18.11 -1.38
N ALA A 80 -12.85 17.07 -2.00
CA ALA A 80 -11.54 16.50 -1.65
C ALA A 80 -11.39 16.20 -0.14
N GLN A 81 -12.45 15.65 0.46
CA GLN A 81 -12.53 15.27 1.87
C GLN A 81 -12.91 13.81 2.02
N ILE A 82 -12.41 13.17 3.08
CA ILE A 82 -12.82 11.84 3.49
C ILE A 82 -13.21 11.93 4.96
N PHE A 83 -14.47 11.61 5.27
CA PHE A 83 -14.96 11.51 6.63
C PHE A 83 -15.83 10.28 6.75
N SER A 84 -15.52 9.43 7.73
CA SER A 84 -16.31 8.23 8.00
C SER A 84 -15.97 7.62 9.35
N LEU A 85 -16.74 6.60 9.72
CA LEU A 85 -16.37 5.63 10.74
C LEU A 85 -15.70 4.44 10.03
N PHE A 86 -14.49 4.10 10.49
CA PHE A 86 -13.63 3.07 9.94
C PHE A 86 -13.50 1.88 10.89
N ASN A 87 -13.46 0.68 10.33
CA ASN A 87 -13.18 -0.54 11.07
C ASN A 87 -12.27 -1.49 10.26
N ALA A 88 -11.01 -1.09 10.13
CA ALA A 88 -9.95 -1.94 9.57
C ALA A 88 -9.03 -2.46 10.69
N SER A 89 -8.93 -3.78 10.84
CA SER A 89 -8.15 -4.44 11.90
C SER A 89 -6.65 -4.13 11.83
N TYR A 90 -6.12 -3.90 10.63
CA TYR A 90 -4.73 -3.50 10.39
C TYR A 90 -4.46 -2.00 10.61
N PHE A 91 -5.50 -1.17 10.79
CA PHE A 91 -5.38 0.26 11.10
C PHE A 91 -6.02 0.60 12.45
N PRO A 92 -5.45 0.15 13.58
CA PRO A 92 -6.07 0.27 14.91
C PRO A 92 -6.27 1.71 15.38
N LYS A 93 -5.62 2.70 14.74
CA LYS A 93 -5.81 4.12 15.07
C LYS A 93 -6.90 4.82 14.26
N LEU A 94 -7.32 4.25 13.13
CA LEU A 94 -8.47 4.77 12.39
C LEU A 94 -9.75 4.43 13.14
N SER A 95 -10.66 5.37 13.27
CA SER A 95 -12.00 5.16 13.83
C SER A 95 -12.95 6.16 13.20
N LEU A 96 -13.43 7.18 13.91
CA LEU A 96 -14.11 8.31 13.28
C LEU A 96 -13.04 9.30 12.83
N ASP A 97 -12.74 9.40 11.55
CA ASP A 97 -11.64 10.24 11.08
C ASP A 97 -12.05 11.14 9.92
N LEU A 98 -11.45 12.33 9.86
CA LEU A 98 -11.60 13.32 8.80
C LEU A 98 -10.21 13.63 8.23
N LEU A 99 -10.11 13.71 6.90
CA LEU A 99 -8.98 14.35 6.23
C LEU A 99 -9.47 15.21 5.06
N SER A 100 -8.65 16.20 4.69
CA SER A 100 -8.66 16.81 3.37
C SER A 100 -7.43 16.38 2.58
N TYR A 101 -7.57 16.35 1.26
CA TYR A 101 -6.49 15.92 0.39
C TYR A 101 -6.36 16.80 -0.85
N ARG A 102 -5.20 16.68 -1.50
CA ARG A 102 -4.94 17.17 -2.85
C ARG A 102 -4.67 15.96 -3.74
N ALA A 103 -5.49 15.77 -4.77
CA ALA A 103 -5.26 14.74 -5.76
C ALA A 103 -3.97 15.02 -6.53
N LEU A 104 -3.23 13.96 -6.84
CA LEU A 104 -2.03 14.05 -7.66
C LEU A 104 -2.38 13.73 -9.12
N PRO A 105 -1.72 14.41 -10.08
CA PRO A 105 -1.95 14.13 -11.49
C PRO A 105 -1.53 12.69 -11.80
N THR A 106 -2.27 12.05 -12.68
CA THR A 106 -1.89 10.76 -13.28
C THR A 106 -1.53 11.01 -14.73
N ASP A 107 -0.45 10.40 -15.19
CA ASP A 107 -0.10 10.38 -16.61
C ASP A 107 -1.21 9.69 -17.43
N GLU A 108 -1.66 10.32 -18.52
CA GLU A 108 -2.81 9.85 -19.31
C GLU A 108 -2.51 8.49 -19.96
N THR A 109 -1.31 8.31 -20.52
CA THR A 109 -0.92 7.05 -21.15
C THR A 109 -0.81 5.92 -20.12
N LEU A 110 -0.26 6.18 -18.94
CA LEU A 110 -0.28 5.22 -17.83
C LEU A 110 -1.72 4.85 -17.42
N ALA A 111 -2.60 5.84 -17.29
CA ALA A 111 -4.00 5.63 -16.88
C ALA A 111 -4.77 4.76 -17.88
N ASP A 112 -4.59 5.01 -19.18
CA ASP A 112 -5.26 4.28 -20.26
C ASP A 112 -4.77 2.83 -20.37
N ARG A 113 -3.45 2.63 -20.23
CA ARG A 113 -2.84 1.29 -20.37
C ARG A 113 -2.99 0.43 -19.13
N TYR A 114 -2.99 1.06 -17.96
CA TYR A 114 -3.07 0.40 -16.64
C TYR A 114 -4.25 0.96 -15.84
N PRO A 115 -5.50 0.71 -16.29
CA PRO A 115 -6.70 1.24 -15.66
C PRO A 115 -6.86 0.71 -14.24
N SER A 116 -7.05 1.63 -13.30
CA SER A 116 -7.17 1.31 -11.88
C SER A 116 -7.93 2.43 -11.17
N ASN A 117 -8.77 2.08 -10.20
CA ASN A 117 -9.49 3.03 -9.34
C ASN A 117 -8.60 3.69 -8.28
N THR A 118 -7.28 3.54 -8.43
CA THR A 118 -6.31 4.14 -7.51
C THR A 118 -6.35 5.66 -7.61
N MET A 119 -6.44 6.29 -6.45
CA MET A 119 -6.44 7.74 -6.28
C MET A 119 -5.21 8.13 -5.44
N PRO A 120 -4.07 8.43 -6.06
CA PRO A 120 -2.90 8.95 -5.36
C PRO A 120 -3.17 10.39 -4.89
N VAL A 121 -2.99 10.64 -3.60
CA VAL A 121 -3.27 11.95 -2.99
C VAL A 121 -2.21 12.35 -1.96
N ASN A 122 -2.08 13.65 -1.76
CA ASN A 122 -1.38 14.20 -0.60
C ASN A 122 -2.38 14.65 0.46
N ILE A 123 -2.21 14.17 1.69
CA ILE A 123 -3.00 14.66 2.83
C ILE A 123 -2.63 16.13 3.11
N VAL A 124 -3.62 17.01 3.20
CA VAL A 124 -3.46 18.43 3.50
C VAL A 124 -3.70 18.69 4.99
N GLU A 125 -4.90 18.40 5.49
CA GLU A 125 -5.24 18.42 6.92
C GLU A 125 -5.85 17.08 7.33
N ARG A 126 -5.74 16.69 8.60
CA ARG A 126 -6.22 15.38 9.06
C ARG A 126 -6.40 15.28 10.57
N SER A 127 -7.28 14.37 10.97
CA SER A 127 -7.37 13.85 12.32
C SER A 127 -6.20 12.91 12.66
N SER A 128 -6.14 12.51 13.92
CA SER A 128 -5.08 11.73 14.55
C SER A 128 -4.97 10.31 14.00
N GLY A 129 -6.08 9.69 13.58
CA GLY A 129 -6.08 8.33 13.02
C GLY A 129 -5.32 8.27 11.70
N PHE A 130 -5.61 9.19 10.79
CA PHE A 130 -4.84 9.37 9.56
C PHE A 130 -3.39 9.83 9.79
N GLY A 131 -3.01 10.19 11.01
CA GLY A 131 -1.62 10.44 11.39
C GLY A 131 -0.78 9.21 11.64
N SER A 132 -1.41 8.05 11.76
CA SER A 132 -0.71 6.80 11.93
C SER A 132 0.24 6.52 10.76
N ARG A 133 1.45 6.06 11.06
CA ARG A 133 2.47 5.72 10.05
C ARG A 133 2.07 4.52 9.20
N VAL A 134 1.24 3.62 9.73
CA VAL A 134 0.82 2.39 9.05
C VAL A 134 -0.31 2.61 8.06
N VAL A 135 -1.11 3.68 8.23
CA VAL A 135 -2.21 4.02 7.33
C VAL A 135 -1.64 4.67 6.08
N VAL A 136 -1.32 3.90 5.04
CA VAL A 136 -0.77 4.42 3.78
C VAL A 136 -1.74 4.37 2.62
N ALA A 137 -2.76 3.53 2.74
CA ALA A 137 -3.88 3.48 1.84
C ALA A 137 -5.18 3.49 2.64
N LEU A 138 -6.28 3.82 1.97
CA LEU A 138 -7.63 3.63 2.45
C LEU A 138 -8.42 2.90 1.36
N PHE A 139 -8.84 1.68 1.69
CA PHE A 139 -9.67 0.87 0.83
C PHE A 139 -11.16 1.04 1.18
N PRO A 140 -12.09 0.89 0.23
CA PRO A 140 -13.52 1.09 0.45
C PRO A 140 -14.12 0.20 1.56
N GLU A 141 -13.61 -1.01 1.72
CA GLU A 141 -14.02 -1.94 2.77
C GLU A 141 -13.47 -1.58 4.16
N ASN A 142 -12.63 -0.55 4.27
CA ASN A 142 -12.15 -0.07 5.58
C ASN A 142 -13.22 0.72 6.34
N HIS A 143 -14.24 1.19 5.63
CA HIS A 143 -15.43 1.78 6.22
C HIS A 143 -16.23 0.75 7.04
N ILE A 144 -17.04 1.17 8.01
CA ILE A 144 -17.76 0.23 8.90
C ILE A 144 -18.68 -0.76 8.20
N ASP A 145 -19.19 -0.44 7.01
CA ASP A 145 -20.02 -1.33 6.23
C ASP A 145 -19.24 -2.49 5.58
N GLY A 146 -17.91 -2.39 5.50
CA GLY A 146 -17.04 -3.44 4.98
C GLY A 146 -17.25 -3.76 3.49
N SER A 147 -17.96 -2.91 2.75
CA SER A 147 -18.31 -3.15 1.34
C SER A 147 -17.35 -2.46 0.39
N GLN A 148 -17.23 -2.98 -0.83
CA GLN A 148 -16.51 -2.36 -1.93
C GLN A 148 -17.29 -2.56 -3.22
N MET A 149 -17.56 -1.47 -3.94
CA MET A 149 -18.10 -1.47 -5.30
C MET A 149 -16.97 -1.45 -6.33
N SER A 150 -17.26 -1.90 -7.55
CA SER A 150 -16.25 -2.04 -8.61
C SER A 150 -15.61 -0.74 -9.05
N ASP A 151 -16.26 0.40 -8.83
CA ASP A 151 -15.82 1.76 -9.18
C ASP A 151 -15.39 2.58 -7.96
N ASP A 152 -15.40 1.99 -6.75
CA ASP A 152 -14.93 2.69 -5.57
C ASP A 152 -13.43 2.99 -5.67
N LEU A 153 -13.06 4.21 -5.27
CA LEU A 153 -11.69 4.70 -5.28
C LEU A 153 -10.86 4.09 -4.14
N ILE A 154 -9.61 3.76 -4.45
CA ILE A 154 -8.62 3.30 -3.47
C ILE A 154 -7.62 4.44 -3.27
N PHE A 155 -7.61 5.04 -2.08
CA PHE A 155 -6.75 6.20 -1.82
C PHE A 155 -5.38 5.76 -1.36
N TYR A 156 -4.32 6.30 -1.96
CA TYR A 156 -2.95 6.15 -1.49
C TYR A 156 -2.38 7.50 -1.06
N PHE A 157 -1.84 7.58 0.17
CA PHE A 157 -1.37 8.81 0.79
C PHE A 157 0.11 9.06 0.48
N ILE A 158 0.38 9.60 -0.70
CA ILE A 158 1.71 9.72 -1.32
C ILE A 158 2.70 10.55 -0.50
N ASN A 159 2.27 11.60 0.19
CA ASN A 159 3.14 12.35 1.10
C ASN A 159 3.74 11.48 2.24
N LYS A 160 3.14 10.32 2.56
CA LYS A 160 3.74 9.34 3.47
C LYS A 160 4.84 8.52 2.79
N PHE A 161 4.69 8.19 1.52
CA PHE A 161 5.70 7.51 0.70
C PHE A 161 6.95 8.39 0.57
N VAL A 162 6.76 9.67 0.21
CA VAL A 162 7.86 10.66 0.15
C VAL A 162 8.59 10.77 1.49
N ARG A 163 7.84 10.89 2.59
CA ARG A 163 8.43 10.97 3.93
C ARG A 163 9.24 9.72 4.28
N ARG A 164 8.75 8.52 3.94
CA ARG A 164 9.47 7.25 4.16
C ARG A 164 10.74 7.20 3.32
N HIS A 165 10.64 7.53 2.05
CA HIS A 165 11.77 7.57 1.13
C HIS A 165 12.87 8.51 1.63
N ASN A 166 12.50 9.75 2.00
CA ASN A 166 13.44 10.75 2.51
C ASN A 166 14.06 10.36 3.85
N LYS A 167 13.28 9.74 4.74
CA LYS A 167 13.77 9.36 6.07
C LYS A 167 14.68 8.13 6.05
N LEU A 168 14.43 7.18 5.16
CA LEU A 168 15.04 5.86 5.21
C LEU A 168 15.62 5.41 3.87
N THR A 169 14.81 5.29 2.81
CA THR A 169 15.25 4.69 1.54
C THR A 169 16.46 5.39 0.95
N ARG A 170 16.53 6.73 0.99
CA ARG A 170 17.72 7.48 0.54
C ARG A 170 18.99 7.08 1.29
N ARG A 171 18.92 7.01 2.63
CA ARG A 171 20.05 6.60 3.48
C ARG A 171 20.47 5.16 3.21
N LEU A 172 19.50 4.29 2.92
CA LEU A 172 19.78 2.90 2.53
C LEU A 172 20.50 2.83 1.19
N ILE A 173 20.06 3.59 0.18
CA ILE A 173 20.73 3.64 -1.12
C ILE A 173 22.19 4.09 -0.95
N GLU A 174 22.43 5.16 -0.20
CA GLU A 174 23.79 5.69 0.05
C GLU A 174 24.70 4.67 0.76
N ALA A 175 24.16 3.98 1.76
CA ALA A 175 24.91 3.07 2.61
C ALA A 175 25.12 1.67 2.01
N ALA A 176 24.17 1.18 1.20
CA ALA A 176 24.12 -0.22 0.78
C ALA A 176 24.39 -0.44 -0.70
N MET A 177 24.21 0.56 -1.56
CA MET A 177 24.33 0.35 -3.01
C MET A 177 25.69 0.77 -3.54
N ALA A 178 26.18 0.07 -4.57
CA ALA A 178 27.32 0.49 -5.36
C ALA A 178 27.11 1.90 -5.96
N GLU A 179 28.22 2.58 -6.26
CA GLU A 179 28.18 3.84 -6.99
C GLU A 179 27.56 3.63 -8.38
N GLY A 180 26.78 4.61 -8.84
CA GLY A 180 26.04 4.52 -10.10
C GLY A 180 24.72 3.76 -10.03
N SER A 181 24.43 3.03 -8.93
CA SER A 181 23.10 2.42 -8.74
C SER A 181 22.03 3.49 -8.50
N PHE A 182 20.86 3.33 -9.12
CA PHE A 182 19.70 4.23 -9.03
C PHE A 182 20.00 5.69 -9.44
N PRO A 183 20.52 5.93 -10.67
CA PRO A 183 20.94 7.26 -11.11
C PRO A 183 19.79 8.28 -11.19
N LEU A 184 18.55 7.87 -11.43
CA LEU A 184 17.40 8.78 -11.50
C LEU A 184 16.83 9.10 -10.11
N LEU A 185 16.93 8.15 -9.18
CA LEU A 185 16.42 8.30 -7.83
C LEU A 185 17.39 9.05 -6.90
N ARG A 186 18.71 8.96 -7.16
CA ARG A 186 19.72 9.73 -6.41
C ARG A 186 19.58 11.23 -6.69
N GLY A 187 19.41 12.02 -5.63
CA GLY A 187 19.28 13.48 -5.75
C GLY A 187 17.94 13.95 -6.31
N THR A 188 16.96 13.05 -6.45
CA THR A 188 15.63 13.37 -6.97
C THR A 188 14.87 14.35 -6.05
N THR A 189 13.90 15.09 -6.58
CA THR A 189 13.08 16.01 -5.77
C THR A 189 11.91 15.30 -5.09
N ASP A 190 11.28 15.91 -4.08
CA ASP A 190 10.08 15.35 -3.46
C ASP A 190 8.96 15.16 -4.51
N VAL A 191 8.83 16.09 -5.46
CA VAL A 191 7.85 16.02 -6.57
C VAL A 191 8.09 14.79 -7.45
N ASP A 192 9.35 14.45 -7.71
CA ASP A 192 9.72 13.27 -8.48
C ASP A 192 9.40 11.98 -7.72
N VAL A 193 9.63 11.95 -6.41
CA VAL A 193 9.20 10.81 -5.56
C VAL A 193 7.68 10.71 -5.53
N GLU A 194 6.94 11.83 -5.45
CA GLU A 194 5.47 11.83 -5.54
C GLU A 194 5.00 11.19 -6.85
N ARG A 195 5.63 11.56 -7.97
CA ARG A 195 5.31 11.01 -9.29
C ARG A 195 5.65 9.52 -9.37
N ALA A 196 6.86 9.12 -8.99
CA ALA A 196 7.31 7.73 -9.03
C ALA A 196 6.44 6.81 -8.15
N SER A 197 6.11 7.25 -6.93
CA SER A 197 5.23 6.50 -6.03
C SER A 197 3.76 6.50 -6.49
N SER A 198 3.28 7.55 -7.16
CA SER A 198 1.94 7.54 -7.78
C SER A 198 1.86 6.53 -8.92
N TRP A 199 2.92 6.40 -9.73
CA TRP A 199 3.03 5.37 -10.75
C TRP A 199 3.02 3.97 -10.13
N TRP A 200 3.82 3.78 -9.07
CA TRP A 200 3.89 2.51 -8.36
C TRP A 200 2.50 2.05 -7.89
N VAL A 201 1.77 2.86 -7.13
CA VAL A 201 0.49 2.42 -6.55
C VAL A 201 -0.56 2.10 -7.61
N ARG A 202 -0.55 2.79 -8.76
CA ARG A 202 -1.43 2.46 -9.90
C ARG A 202 -1.08 1.10 -10.49
N LEU A 203 0.19 0.89 -10.82
CA LEU A 203 0.68 -0.38 -11.39
C LEU A 203 0.45 -1.53 -10.41
N HIS A 204 0.69 -1.31 -9.13
CA HIS A 204 0.47 -2.26 -8.05
C HIS A 204 -0.98 -2.75 -8.02
N GLU A 205 -1.93 -1.83 -7.91
CA GLU A 205 -3.36 -2.15 -7.88
C GLU A 205 -3.88 -2.76 -9.18
N TYR A 206 -3.36 -2.31 -10.33
CA TYR A 206 -3.68 -2.93 -11.61
C TYR A 206 -3.26 -4.41 -11.62
N HIS A 207 -2.02 -4.71 -11.22
CA HIS A 207 -1.45 -6.05 -11.32
C HIS A 207 -2.01 -7.04 -10.29
N HIS A 208 -2.58 -6.58 -9.16
CA HIS A 208 -3.33 -7.45 -8.27
C HIS A 208 -4.50 -8.15 -8.97
N ARG A 209 -5.08 -7.52 -10.00
CA ARG A 209 -6.23 -8.02 -10.74
C ARG A 209 -5.84 -8.80 -11.99
N GLN A 210 -4.56 -9.08 -12.19
CA GLN A 210 -4.01 -9.80 -13.35
C GLN A 210 -3.46 -11.17 -12.97
N GLY A 211 -3.36 -12.06 -13.97
CA GLY A 211 -2.76 -13.39 -13.84
C GLY A 211 -3.78 -14.48 -13.54
N ASP A 212 -3.27 -15.68 -13.24
CA ASP A 212 -4.09 -16.88 -13.04
C ASP A 212 -4.75 -16.95 -11.65
N MET A 213 -4.24 -16.19 -10.67
CA MET A 213 -4.79 -16.11 -9.31
C MET A 213 -5.01 -14.66 -8.84
N PRO A 214 -5.89 -13.87 -9.48
CA PRO A 214 -6.07 -12.46 -9.14
C PRO A 214 -6.73 -12.23 -7.76
N ILE A 215 -6.47 -11.09 -7.15
CA ILE A 215 -7.15 -10.58 -5.95
C ILE A 215 -8.28 -9.63 -6.38
N PRO A 216 -9.47 -9.67 -5.75
CA PRO A 216 -9.79 -10.33 -4.47
C PRO A 216 -10.21 -11.80 -4.54
N GLU A 217 -10.42 -12.37 -5.72
CA GLU A 217 -10.91 -13.75 -5.88
C GLU A 217 -10.09 -14.78 -5.10
N PHE A 218 -8.76 -14.70 -5.19
CA PHE A 218 -7.83 -15.60 -4.49
C PHE A 218 -7.27 -15.04 -3.18
N LEU A 219 -7.82 -13.95 -2.65
CA LEU A 219 -7.37 -13.37 -1.38
C LEU A 219 -7.39 -14.39 -0.20
N PRO A 220 -8.40 -15.27 -0.03
CA PRO A 220 -8.37 -16.28 1.03
C PRO A 220 -7.19 -17.27 0.93
N ALA A 221 -6.72 -17.55 -0.29
CA ALA A 221 -5.59 -18.42 -0.57
C ALA A 221 -4.24 -17.72 -0.34
N LYS A 222 -4.18 -16.41 -0.65
CA LYS A 222 -2.95 -15.60 -0.65
C LYS A 222 -2.71 -14.81 0.63
N ARG A 223 -3.69 -14.61 1.51
CA ARG A 223 -3.56 -13.80 2.75
C ARG A 223 -2.59 -14.35 3.83
N TYR A 224 -2.06 -15.56 3.66
CA TYR A 224 -1.08 -16.13 4.61
C TYR A 224 0.28 -15.44 4.44
N LYS A 225 0.97 -15.07 5.54
CA LYS A 225 2.14 -14.18 5.56
C LYS A 225 3.12 -14.36 4.37
N PRO A 226 3.72 -15.54 4.09
CA PRO A 226 4.64 -15.70 2.96
C PRO A 226 3.98 -15.49 1.59
N LEU A 227 2.73 -15.95 1.42
CA LEU A 227 1.99 -15.80 0.18
C LEU A 227 1.51 -14.36 -0.03
N ALA A 228 1.19 -13.64 1.05
CA ALA A 228 0.87 -12.24 0.99
C ALA A 228 2.09 -11.45 0.50
N GLY A 229 3.27 -11.74 1.06
CA GLY A 229 4.52 -11.14 0.60
C GLY A 229 4.88 -11.51 -0.85
N LEU A 230 4.66 -12.77 -1.25
CA LEU A 230 4.92 -13.20 -2.61
C LEU A 230 3.99 -12.51 -3.63
N GLU A 231 2.71 -12.34 -3.30
CA GLU A 231 1.76 -11.62 -4.14
C GLU A 231 2.16 -10.16 -4.31
N GLU A 232 2.50 -9.48 -3.21
CA GLU A 232 3.02 -8.10 -3.19
C GLU A 232 4.25 -7.93 -4.09
N LEU A 233 5.15 -8.92 -4.08
CA LEU A 233 6.32 -8.92 -4.94
C LEU A 233 5.98 -9.22 -6.41
N ARG A 234 5.09 -10.17 -6.68
CA ARG A 234 4.62 -10.52 -8.03
C ARG A 234 4.03 -9.29 -8.74
N VAL A 235 3.17 -8.53 -8.05
CA VAL A 235 2.55 -7.33 -8.63
C VAL A 235 3.55 -6.22 -8.87
N ASP A 236 4.50 -6.02 -7.95
CA ASP A 236 5.50 -4.97 -8.09
C ASP A 236 6.55 -5.29 -9.15
N ILE A 237 6.93 -6.55 -9.31
CA ILE A 237 7.78 -6.98 -10.41
C ILE A 237 7.06 -6.84 -11.74
N SER A 238 5.76 -7.15 -11.80
CA SER A 238 4.96 -6.90 -13.00
C SER A 238 4.92 -5.41 -13.33
N GLY A 239 4.77 -4.53 -12.33
CA GLY A 239 4.88 -3.07 -12.48
C GLY A 239 6.27 -2.61 -12.95
N MET A 240 7.34 -3.17 -12.39
CA MET A 240 8.71 -2.89 -12.83
C MET A 240 8.92 -3.30 -14.29
N LEU A 241 8.48 -4.50 -14.69
CA LEU A 241 8.61 -4.98 -16.07
C LEU A 241 7.73 -4.17 -17.04
N ALA A 242 6.57 -3.69 -16.62
CA ALA A 242 5.78 -2.73 -17.38
C ALA A 242 6.57 -1.44 -17.64
N CYS A 243 7.15 -0.84 -16.58
CA CYS A 243 8.01 0.35 -16.71
C CYS A 243 9.23 0.14 -17.61
N LEU A 244 9.78 -1.07 -17.67
CA LEU A 244 10.97 -1.37 -18.48
C LEU A 244 10.64 -1.62 -19.96
N ASN A 245 9.51 -2.28 -20.24
CA ASN A 245 9.24 -2.90 -21.53
C ASN A 245 8.09 -2.28 -22.31
N ASP A 246 7.20 -1.52 -21.67
CA ASP A 246 6.10 -0.86 -22.36
C ASP A 246 6.59 0.43 -23.04
N THR A 247 6.77 0.36 -24.36
CA THR A 247 7.33 1.47 -25.16
C THR A 247 6.39 2.65 -25.33
N GLU A 248 5.10 2.49 -25.00
CA GLU A 248 4.13 3.59 -25.07
C GLU A 248 4.20 4.48 -23.82
N LEU A 249 4.75 3.98 -22.70
CA LEU A 249 4.90 4.79 -21.49
C LEU A 249 6.01 5.85 -21.66
N PRO A 250 5.82 7.06 -21.09
CA PRO A 250 6.90 8.05 -21.00
C PRO A 250 8.16 7.49 -20.33
N GLN A 251 9.21 7.28 -21.12
CA GLN A 251 10.39 6.51 -20.70
C GLN A 251 11.07 7.05 -19.43
N ALA A 252 11.17 8.38 -19.29
CA ALA A 252 11.82 8.99 -18.13
C ALA A 252 11.07 8.70 -16.82
N ASP A 253 9.74 8.84 -16.84
CA ASP A 253 8.90 8.59 -15.67
C ASP A 253 8.80 7.10 -15.36
N ALA A 254 8.71 6.26 -16.40
CA ALA A 254 8.73 4.81 -16.26
C ALA A 254 10.02 4.32 -15.60
N ARG A 255 11.19 4.82 -16.06
CA ARG A 255 12.49 4.45 -15.49
C ARG A 255 12.66 4.94 -14.04
N LEU A 256 12.17 6.15 -13.72
CA LEU A 256 12.16 6.64 -12.35
C LEU A 256 11.26 5.79 -11.44
N ALA A 257 10.06 5.43 -11.91
CA ALA A 257 9.16 4.55 -11.17
C ALA A 257 9.76 3.15 -10.95
N TYR A 258 10.41 2.58 -11.96
CA TYR A 258 11.17 1.33 -11.84
C TYR A 258 12.23 1.41 -10.73
N GLU A 259 13.10 2.43 -10.77
CA GLU A 259 14.14 2.60 -9.75
C GLU A 259 13.56 2.77 -8.36
N TYR A 260 12.47 3.52 -8.24
CA TYR A 260 11.76 3.71 -6.98
C TYR A 260 11.24 2.38 -6.43
N ILE A 261 10.46 1.62 -7.20
CA ILE A 261 9.90 0.33 -6.78
C ILE A 261 11.01 -0.65 -6.40
N LEU A 262 12.05 -0.77 -7.24
CA LEU A 262 13.18 -1.65 -6.98
C LEU A 262 13.90 -1.27 -5.68
N SER A 263 14.13 0.02 -5.43
CA SER A 263 14.79 0.48 -4.20
C SER A 263 13.98 0.16 -2.94
N GLU A 264 12.66 0.26 -3.01
CA GLU A 264 11.75 -0.01 -1.91
C GLU A 264 11.70 -1.52 -1.60
N ARG A 265 11.57 -2.36 -2.65
CA ARG A 265 11.51 -3.83 -2.54
C ARG A 265 12.86 -4.48 -2.25
N LEU A 266 13.96 -3.92 -2.71
CA LEU A 266 15.29 -4.48 -2.48
C LEU A 266 15.87 -4.08 -1.11
N LEU A 267 15.51 -2.90 -0.59
CA LEU A 267 16.18 -2.33 0.59
C LEU A 267 15.22 -2.06 1.77
N ARG A 268 14.20 -1.22 1.58
CA ARG A 268 13.46 -0.63 2.71
C ARG A 268 12.79 -1.69 3.56
N TYR A 269 11.98 -2.54 2.95
CA TYR A 269 11.17 -3.51 3.68
C TYR A 269 12.02 -4.55 4.42
N ALA A 270 13.15 -4.98 3.85
CA ALA A 270 14.07 -5.89 4.51
C ALA A 270 14.67 -5.30 5.81
N VAL A 271 14.90 -3.99 5.84
CA VAL A 271 15.41 -3.29 7.04
C VAL A 271 14.30 -2.92 8.02
N GLU A 272 13.17 -2.39 7.54
CA GLU A 272 12.04 -2.01 8.40
C GLU A 272 11.44 -3.22 9.14
N GLY A 273 11.49 -4.41 8.52
CA GLY A 273 10.97 -5.66 9.09
C GLY A 273 11.74 -6.22 10.29
N ILE A 274 12.87 -5.65 10.68
CA ILE A 274 13.66 -6.13 11.83
C ILE A 274 13.09 -5.54 13.14
N PRO A 275 12.92 -6.32 14.22
CA PRO A 275 13.43 -7.67 14.45
C PRO A 275 12.47 -8.80 14.10
N ARG A 276 11.23 -8.52 13.68
CA ARG A 276 10.24 -9.55 13.35
C ARG A 276 9.65 -9.31 11.96
N PRO A 277 10.02 -10.11 10.95
CA PRO A 277 9.68 -9.81 9.57
C PRO A 277 8.17 -9.90 9.36
N ASN A 278 7.63 -8.83 8.79
CA ASN A 278 6.30 -8.82 8.19
C ASN A 278 6.36 -9.48 6.80
N TYR A 279 5.21 -9.61 6.14
CA TYR A 279 5.14 -10.24 4.82
C TYR A 279 6.00 -9.50 3.77
N ASP A 280 6.05 -8.16 3.81
CA ASP A 280 6.91 -7.37 2.89
C ASP A 280 8.41 -7.63 3.11
N ALA A 281 8.84 -7.79 4.37
CA ALA A 281 10.22 -8.10 4.69
C ALA A 281 10.62 -9.50 4.20
N VAL A 282 9.74 -10.50 4.37
CA VAL A 282 9.94 -11.85 3.81
C VAL A 282 10.08 -11.78 2.29
N ALA A 283 9.18 -11.04 1.62
CA ALA A 283 9.22 -10.86 0.18
C ALA A 283 10.51 -10.20 -0.32
N SER A 284 11.01 -9.20 0.40
CA SER A 284 12.23 -8.49 0.05
C SER A 284 13.48 -9.36 0.20
N GLN A 285 13.50 -10.21 1.23
CA GLN A 285 14.58 -11.18 1.42
C GLN A 285 14.58 -12.26 0.36
N LEU A 286 13.39 -12.74 -0.02
CA LEU A 286 13.19 -13.64 -1.15
C LEU A 286 13.74 -13.01 -2.43
N LEU A 287 13.36 -11.77 -2.74
CA LEU A 287 13.84 -11.05 -3.93
C LEU A 287 15.36 -10.95 -3.93
N PHE A 288 15.95 -10.55 -2.80
CA PHE A 288 17.39 -10.41 -2.65
C PHE A 288 18.12 -11.72 -2.96
N ASN A 289 17.74 -12.83 -2.31
CA ASN A 289 18.39 -14.12 -2.51
C ASN A 289 18.18 -14.66 -3.92
N TYR A 290 16.97 -14.49 -4.48
CA TYR A 290 16.68 -14.87 -5.86
C TYR A 290 17.58 -14.11 -6.85
N LEU A 291 17.69 -12.79 -6.71
CA LEU A 291 18.51 -11.98 -7.60
C LEU A 291 20.01 -12.28 -7.46
N VAL A 292 20.49 -12.66 -6.27
CA VAL A 292 21.86 -13.15 -6.10
C VAL A 292 22.06 -14.46 -6.87
N GLU A 293 21.16 -15.42 -6.71
CA GLU A 293 21.26 -16.74 -7.37
C GLU A 293 21.18 -16.63 -8.90
N GLN A 294 20.32 -15.75 -9.41
CA GLN A 294 20.11 -15.56 -10.85
C GLN A 294 21.07 -14.53 -11.49
N GLY A 295 22.04 -13.99 -10.74
CA GLY A 295 22.99 -13.01 -11.28
C GLY A 295 22.36 -11.65 -11.67
N GLY A 296 21.26 -11.27 -11.02
CA GLY A 296 20.68 -9.93 -11.11
C GLY A 296 21.35 -8.92 -10.18
N ILE A 297 21.89 -9.39 -9.05
CA ILE A 297 22.73 -8.59 -8.15
C ILE A 297 23.93 -9.40 -7.65
N GLU A 298 24.95 -8.70 -7.16
CA GLU A 298 26.02 -9.31 -6.36
C GLU A 298 26.33 -8.46 -5.11
N LEU A 299 26.78 -9.12 -4.05
CA LEU A 299 27.30 -8.45 -2.86
C LEU A 299 28.83 -8.40 -2.94
N ARG A 300 29.40 -7.19 -3.00
CA ARG A 300 30.85 -6.96 -3.02
C ARG A 300 31.22 -5.83 -2.07
N ALA A 301 32.18 -6.09 -1.19
CA ALA A 301 32.67 -5.13 -0.19
C ALA A 301 31.52 -4.41 0.57
N ASP A 302 30.58 -5.21 1.09
CA ASP A 302 29.38 -4.76 1.82
C ASP A 302 28.46 -3.81 1.03
N ARG A 303 28.51 -3.86 -0.30
CA ARG A 303 27.61 -3.13 -1.20
C ARG A 303 26.94 -4.05 -2.20
N ILE A 304 25.70 -3.72 -2.53
CA ILE A 304 24.90 -4.38 -3.55
C ILE A 304 25.21 -3.72 -4.90
N HIS A 305 25.67 -4.52 -5.85
CA HIS A 305 25.87 -4.13 -7.23
C HIS A 305 24.70 -4.64 -8.07
N LEU A 306 24.06 -3.76 -8.83
CA LEU A 306 23.08 -4.15 -9.84
C LEU A 306 23.83 -4.67 -11.06
N LEU A 307 23.49 -5.86 -11.54
CA LEU A 307 24.17 -6.51 -12.67
C LEU A 307 23.39 -6.34 -13.98
N PRO A 308 24.03 -6.45 -15.15
CA PRO A 308 23.33 -6.38 -16.44
C PRO A 308 22.21 -7.40 -16.61
N GLY A 309 22.25 -8.52 -15.88
CA GLY A 309 21.23 -9.57 -15.89
C GLY A 309 19.98 -9.28 -15.06
N LEU A 310 19.90 -8.14 -14.36
CA LEU A 310 18.81 -7.82 -13.43
C LEU A 310 17.42 -7.91 -14.07
N ASP A 311 17.22 -7.28 -15.22
CA ASP A 311 15.91 -7.25 -15.87
C ASP A 311 15.46 -8.65 -16.30
N ALA A 312 16.40 -9.48 -16.75
CA ALA A 312 16.15 -10.89 -17.09
C ALA A 312 15.84 -11.73 -15.85
N ALA A 313 16.53 -11.49 -14.73
CA ALA A 313 16.26 -12.17 -13.46
C ALA A 313 14.88 -11.79 -12.91
N LEU A 314 14.46 -10.52 -13.00
CA LEU A 314 13.11 -10.09 -12.63
C LEU A 314 12.03 -10.76 -13.50
N ALA A 315 12.27 -10.88 -14.80
CA ALA A 315 11.37 -11.58 -15.71
C ALA A 315 11.28 -13.09 -15.41
N ALA A 316 12.42 -13.73 -15.14
CA ALA A 316 12.47 -15.14 -14.74
C ALA A 316 11.72 -15.39 -13.43
N PHE A 317 11.90 -14.51 -12.44
CA PHE A 317 11.16 -14.57 -11.18
C PHE A 317 9.65 -14.57 -11.40
N LEU A 318 9.17 -13.60 -12.17
CA LEU A 318 7.74 -13.46 -12.45
C LEU A 318 7.22 -14.69 -13.21
N GLY A 319 7.97 -15.18 -14.19
CA GLY A 319 7.65 -16.38 -14.94
C GLY A 319 7.50 -17.62 -14.06
N GLU A 320 8.44 -17.88 -13.15
CA GLU A 320 8.36 -19.01 -12.21
C GLU A 320 7.11 -18.94 -11.32
N VAL A 321 6.79 -17.76 -10.78
CA VAL A 321 5.59 -17.57 -9.95
C VAL A 321 4.32 -17.79 -10.77
N GLN A 322 4.25 -17.20 -11.97
CA GLN A 322 3.08 -17.35 -12.85
C GLN A 322 2.89 -18.80 -13.32
N ASP A 323 3.98 -19.52 -13.60
CA ASP A 323 3.90 -20.92 -13.98
C ASP A 323 3.37 -21.78 -12.83
N ILE A 324 3.76 -21.49 -11.59
CA ILE A 324 3.16 -22.14 -10.41
C ILE A 324 1.67 -21.78 -10.29
N GLU A 325 1.30 -20.50 -10.42
CA GLU A 325 -0.10 -20.06 -10.33
C GLU A 325 -1.00 -20.72 -11.39
N ARG A 326 -0.48 -20.94 -12.60
CA ARG A 326 -1.19 -21.58 -13.72
C ARG A 326 -1.70 -22.98 -13.39
N HIS A 327 -1.08 -23.69 -12.46
CA HIS A 327 -1.56 -24.99 -12.00
C HIS A 327 -2.97 -24.94 -11.39
N ILE A 328 -3.48 -23.75 -11.02
CA ILE A 328 -4.84 -23.58 -10.50
C ILE A 328 -5.93 -24.07 -11.47
N HIS A 329 -5.62 -24.11 -12.77
CA HIS A 329 -6.55 -24.59 -13.80
C HIS A 329 -6.70 -26.11 -13.82
N THR A 330 -5.77 -26.84 -13.20
CA THR A 330 -5.73 -28.32 -13.23
C THR A 330 -5.58 -28.97 -11.87
N GLU A 331 -5.20 -28.21 -10.83
CA GLU A 331 -4.92 -28.69 -9.48
C GLU A 331 -5.71 -27.89 -8.43
N PRO A 332 -6.09 -28.51 -7.30
CA PRO A 332 -6.74 -27.81 -6.20
C PRO A 332 -5.88 -26.65 -5.64
N VAL A 333 -6.54 -25.59 -5.17
CA VAL A 333 -5.86 -24.38 -4.64
C VAL A 333 -4.86 -24.69 -3.53
N GLU A 334 -5.11 -25.69 -2.69
CA GLU A 334 -4.23 -26.13 -1.62
C GLU A 334 -2.90 -26.66 -2.14
N ARG A 335 -2.90 -27.27 -3.33
CA ARG A 335 -1.70 -27.81 -3.97
C ARG A 335 -0.86 -26.69 -4.56
N VAL A 336 -1.48 -25.75 -5.26
CA VAL A 336 -0.82 -24.54 -5.79
C VAL A 336 -0.22 -23.71 -4.64
N ARG A 337 -0.97 -23.53 -3.55
CA ARG A 337 -0.46 -22.84 -2.34
C ARG A 337 0.79 -23.50 -1.76
N LYS A 338 0.84 -24.84 -1.72
CA LYS A 338 2.03 -25.56 -1.26
C LYS A 338 3.24 -25.32 -2.16
N MET A 339 3.03 -25.24 -3.48
CA MET A 339 4.10 -24.94 -4.44
C MET A 339 4.63 -23.50 -4.27
N LEU A 340 3.74 -22.52 -4.11
CA LEU A 340 4.12 -21.12 -3.86
C LEU A 340 4.87 -20.95 -2.51
N ILE A 341 4.46 -21.67 -1.46
CA ILE A 341 5.18 -21.69 -0.18
C ILE A 341 6.55 -22.34 -0.34
N ALA A 342 6.65 -23.46 -1.07
CA ALA A 342 7.93 -24.12 -1.33
C ALA A 342 8.89 -23.21 -2.12
N PHE A 343 8.38 -22.50 -3.13
CA PHE A 343 9.13 -21.48 -3.85
C PHE A 343 9.61 -20.37 -2.92
N THR A 344 8.72 -19.85 -2.07
CA THR A 344 9.09 -18.80 -1.09
C THR A 344 10.20 -19.28 -0.16
N ASN A 345 10.02 -20.46 0.44
CA ASN A 345 10.94 -21.05 1.41
C ASN A 345 12.29 -21.45 0.80
N ARG A 346 12.39 -21.64 -0.53
CA ARG A 346 13.70 -21.88 -1.19
C ARG A 346 14.63 -20.68 -1.05
N TYR A 347 14.09 -19.47 -1.05
CA TYR A 347 14.86 -18.22 -1.08
C TYR A 347 14.76 -17.45 0.24
N THR A 348 14.19 -18.03 1.29
CA THR A 348 14.08 -17.41 2.62
C THR A 348 14.44 -18.41 3.69
N ASP A 349 14.99 -17.93 4.81
CA ASP A 349 15.31 -18.78 5.95
C ASP A 349 14.09 -18.90 6.88
N TYR A 350 13.34 -19.99 6.75
CA TYR A 350 12.18 -20.28 7.60
C TYR A 350 12.60 -21.14 8.81
N ASP A 351 12.40 -20.59 10.01
CA ASP A 351 12.68 -21.27 11.27
C ASP A 351 11.41 -22.00 11.76
N GLU A 352 11.40 -23.33 11.60
CA GLU A 352 10.30 -24.20 12.03
C GLU A 352 10.02 -24.11 13.54
N SER A 353 11.04 -23.84 14.35
CA SER A 353 10.90 -23.75 15.81
C SER A 353 10.23 -22.44 16.24
N ALA A 354 10.62 -21.33 15.61
CA ALA A 354 10.04 -20.01 15.84
C ALA A 354 8.72 -19.81 15.07
N LYS A 355 8.45 -20.65 14.06
CA LYS A 355 7.36 -20.47 13.07
C LYS A 355 7.40 -19.08 12.42
N ASP A 356 8.60 -18.60 12.14
CA ASP A 356 8.84 -17.28 11.56
C ASP A 356 10.10 -17.32 10.68
N TYR A 357 10.37 -16.22 9.97
CA TYR A 357 11.52 -16.11 9.09
C TYR A 357 12.69 -15.41 9.79
N GLN A 358 13.92 -15.89 9.55
CA GLN A 358 15.13 -15.22 10.00
C GLN A 358 15.51 -14.07 9.05
N HIS A 359 16.32 -13.14 9.54
CA HIS A 359 16.79 -12.00 8.74
C HIS A 359 18.10 -12.32 8.04
N ILE A 360 18.28 -11.84 6.80
CA ILE A 360 19.58 -11.86 6.14
C ILE A 360 20.55 -10.97 6.95
N PRO A 361 21.73 -11.50 7.38
CA PRO A 361 22.68 -10.78 8.23
C PRO A 361 23.08 -9.40 7.70
N PHE A 362 23.18 -9.27 6.37
CA PHE A 362 23.47 -8.01 5.70
C PHE A 362 22.51 -6.87 6.10
N PHE A 363 21.19 -7.13 6.11
CA PHE A 363 20.20 -6.11 6.46
C PHE A 363 20.17 -5.80 7.95
N ALA A 364 20.45 -6.78 8.81
CA ALA A 364 20.60 -6.57 10.24
C ALA A 364 21.80 -5.68 10.57
N GLU A 365 22.93 -5.92 9.90
CA GLU A 365 24.12 -5.07 10.02
C GLU A 365 23.86 -3.65 9.51
N LEU A 366 23.23 -3.53 8.33
CA LEU A 366 22.88 -2.26 7.73
C LEU A 366 21.97 -1.42 8.64
N LYS A 367 20.96 -2.05 9.26
CA LYS A 367 20.06 -1.41 10.22
C LYS A 367 20.83 -0.85 11.42
N ARG A 368 21.71 -1.68 12.01
CA ARG A 368 22.54 -1.30 13.15
C ARG A 368 23.45 -0.12 12.82
N ARG A 369 24.12 -0.15 11.66
CA ARG A 369 25.02 0.91 11.20
C ARG A 369 24.32 2.24 10.96
N LEU A 370 23.04 2.20 10.55
CA LEU A 370 22.25 3.39 10.28
C LEU A 370 21.45 3.90 11.48
N GLU A 371 21.41 3.15 12.59
CA GLU A 371 20.62 3.50 13.78
C GLU A 371 19.13 3.77 13.45
N VAL A 372 18.54 2.93 12.57
CA VAL A 372 17.15 3.08 12.06
C VAL A 372 16.20 1.99 12.50
#